data_AF-A0AAW0LLY6-F1
#
_entry.id   AF-A0AAW0LLY6-F1
#
_cell.length_a   1.000
_cell.length_b   1.000
_cell.length_c   1.000
_cell.angle_alpha   90.00
_cell.angle_beta   90.00
_cell.angle_gamma   90.00
#
_symmetry.space_group_name_H-M   'P 1'
#
loop_
_entity.id
_entity.type
_entity.pdbx_description
1 polymer ?
#
loop_
_entity_poly.entity_id
_entity_poly.type
_entity_poly.pdbx_seq_one_letter_code
_entity_poly.pdbx_strand_id
1 'polypeptide(L)'
;MNYKPTRVELKAVQNPIFLVLSSCFPLAENFAVDFDKDEFLLILNQFLEKIRDKVGVSIGIESSESGYTRAWIERLGSLMGKDVAGLVLDGCVDFEIWDLVEFLIINGVSDHSCYSNLVNRLVAKKRLDLLCLCIKHASDLRAYELLAILKYFLCPAKH
;
A
#
# COMPACT_ATOMS: atom_id res chain seq x y z
N MET A 1 -5.70 -8.48 37.59
CA MET A 1 -6.58 -8.06 36.50
C MET A 1 -6.11 -8.75 35.24
N ASN A 2 -6.88 -9.70 34.69
CA ASN A 2 -6.58 -10.33 33.41
C ASN A 2 -7.15 -9.43 32.30
N TYR A 3 -6.29 -8.66 31.66
CA TYR A 3 -6.65 -7.89 30.48
C TYR A 3 -6.88 -8.88 29.32
N LYS A 4 -8.13 -9.00 28.86
CA LYS A 4 -8.43 -9.63 27.58
C LYS A 4 -8.52 -8.52 26.53
N PRO A 5 -7.54 -8.40 25.63
CA PRO A 5 -7.60 -7.40 24.58
C PRO A 5 -8.86 -7.62 23.74
N THR A 6 -9.49 -6.52 23.38
CA THR A 6 -10.65 -6.53 22.49
C THR A 6 -10.24 -6.99 21.09
N ARG A 7 -11.20 -7.52 20.32
CA ARG A 7 -10.95 -8.01 18.94
C ARG A 7 -10.37 -6.91 18.02
N VAL A 8 -10.71 -5.65 18.30
CA VAL A 8 -10.16 -4.46 17.63
C VAL A 8 -8.69 -4.27 17.96
N GLU A 9 -8.27 -4.45 19.22
CA GLU A 9 -6.87 -4.37 19.63
C GLU A 9 -6.03 -5.52 19.08
N LEU A 10 -6.59 -6.73 18.99
CA LEU A 10 -5.90 -7.86 18.34
C LEU A 10 -5.68 -7.60 16.84
N LYS A 11 -6.67 -7.01 16.15
CA LYS A 11 -6.55 -6.63 14.74
C LYS A 11 -5.64 -5.41 14.53
N ALA A 12 -5.62 -4.47 15.47
CA ALA A 12 -4.70 -3.34 15.50
C ALA A 12 -3.23 -3.78 15.58
N VAL A 13 -2.97 -4.84 16.34
CA VAL A 13 -1.64 -5.47 16.42
C VAL A 13 -1.29 -6.21 15.12
N GLN A 14 -2.29 -6.73 14.40
CA GLN A 14 -2.09 -7.55 13.20
C GLN A 14 -2.02 -6.74 11.90
N ASN A 15 -2.75 -5.62 11.79
CA ASN A 15 -2.77 -4.78 10.59
C ASN A 15 -3.00 -3.30 10.96
N PRO A 16 -1.94 -2.48 11.06
CA PRO A 16 -2.06 -1.06 11.42
C PRO A 16 -2.84 -0.23 10.38
N ILE A 17 -3.00 -0.74 9.14
CA ILE A 17 -3.79 -0.08 8.09
C ILE A 17 -5.28 -0.02 8.45
N PHE A 18 -5.79 -1.08 9.09
CA PHE A 18 -7.18 -1.18 9.53
C PHE A 18 -7.55 -0.08 10.56
N LEU A 19 -6.63 0.23 11.48
CA LEU A 19 -6.83 1.30 12.47
C LEU A 19 -6.91 2.68 11.82
N VAL A 20 -6.02 2.96 10.87
CA VAL A 20 -5.97 4.28 10.22
C VAL A 20 -7.23 4.48 9.36
N LEU A 21 -7.64 3.47 8.59
CA LEU A 21 -8.83 3.56 7.74
C LEU A 21 -10.14 3.67 8.55
N SER A 22 -10.27 2.92 9.66
CA SER A 22 -11.47 3.00 10.51
C SER A 22 -11.63 4.36 11.21
N SER A 23 -10.52 5.04 11.55
CA SER A 23 -10.57 6.39 12.11
C SER A 23 -10.92 7.49 11.09
N CYS A 24 -10.63 7.27 9.80
CA CYS A 24 -10.86 8.26 8.73
C CYS A 24 -12.22 8.14 8.05
N PHE A 25 -12.89 6.98 8.16
CA PHE A 25 -14.17 6.70 7.52
C PHE A 25 -15.20 6.19 8.54
N PRO A 26 -16.17 7.04 8.96
CA PRO A 26 -17.19 6.69 9.96
C PRO A 26 -18.12 5.52 9.58
N LEU A 27 -18.02 5.00 8.35
CA LEU A 27 -18.78 3.83 7.88
C LEU A 27 -18.18 2.50 8.37
N ALA A 28 -17.03 2.50 9.04
CA ALA A 28 -16.35 1.30 9.51
C ALA A 28 -16.97 0.66 10.76
N GLU A 29 -17.96 1.29 11.42
CA GLU A 29 -18.53 0.81 12.69
C GLU A 29 -19.29 -0.52 12.58
N ASN A 30 -19.61 -1.00 11.37
CA ASN A 30 -20.24 -2.32 11.15
C ASN A 30 -19.34 -3.34 10.43
N PHE A 31 -18.06 -3.05 10.20
CA PHE A 31 -17.13 -3.98 9.53
C PHE A 31 -16.55 -5.00 10.51
N ALA A 32 -17.42 -5.89 11.00
CA ALA A 32 -17.04 -7.12 11.67
C ALA A 32 -16.84 -8.28 10.66
N VAL A 33 -16.25 -7.99 9.50
CA VAL A 33 -15.99 -8.95 8.41
C VAL A 33 -14.50 -8.82 8.02
N ASP A 34 -13.90 -9.88 7.51
CA ASP A 34 -12.48 -9.88 7.15
C ASP A 34 -12.18 -8.77 6.16
N PHE A 35 -11.31 -7.84 6.57
CA PHE A 35 -10.79 -6.79 5.71
C PHE A 35 -9.91 -7.44 4.65
N ASP A 36 -10.48 -7.65 3.47
CA ASP A 36 -9.86 -8.36 2.37
C ASP A 36 -9.41 -7.41 1.24
N LYS A 37 -8.85 -8.00 0.19
CA LYS A 37 -8.33 -7.27 -0.97
C LYS A 37 -9.41 -6.45 -1.67
N ASP A 38 -10.63 -6.98 -1.79
CA ASP A 38 -11.70 -6.33 -2.53
C ASP A 38 -12.26 -5.16 -1.72
N GLU A 39 -12.36 -5.31 -0.40
CA GLU A 39 -12.74 -4.23 0.51
C GLU A 39 -11.70 -3.09 0.50
N PHE A 40 -10.41 -3.42 0.52
CA PHE A 40 -9.33 -2.43 0.40
C PHE A 40 -9.43 -1.64 -0.91
N LEU A 41 -9.61 -2.32 -2.04
CA LEU A 41 -9.75 -1.67 -3.34
C LEU A 41 -11.01 -0.82 -3.42
N LEU A 42 -12.12 -1.27 -2.82
CA LEU A 42 -13.36 -0.51 -2.76
C LEU A 42 -13.16 0.82 -2.00
N ILE A 43 -12.56 0.78 -0.82
CA ILE A 43 -12.30 1.98 -0.01
C ILE A 43 -11.35 2.94 -0.72
N LEU A 44 -10.28 2.41 -1.34
CA LEU A 44 -9.33 3.19 -2.12
C LEU A 44 -10.00 3.89 -3.30
N ASN A 45 -10.83 3.17 -4.05
CA ASN A 45 -11.58 3.74 -5.17
C ASN A 45 -12.54 4.84 -4.69
N GLN A 46 -13.31 4.61 -3.62
CA GLN A 46 -14.20 5.62 -3.05
C GLN A 46 -13.44 6.88 -2.58
N PHE A 47 -12.23 6.71 -2.04
CA PHE A 47 -11.38 7.83 -1.66
C PHE A 47 -10.94 8.64 -2.90
N LEU A 48 -10.50 7.98 -3.96
CA LEU A 48 -10.08 8.63 -5.22
C LEU A 48 -11.27 9.33 -5.91
N GLU A 49 -12.45 8.73 -5.89
CA GLU A 49 -13.69 9.34 -6.40
C GLU A 49 -14.07 10.62 -5.62
N LYS A 50 -13.89 10.63 -4.29
CA LYS A 50 -14.11 11.86 -3.50
C LYS A 50 -13.12 12.97 -3.85
N ILE A 51 -11.88 12.62 -4.20
CA ILE A 51 -10.90 13.61 -4.69
C ILE A 51 -11.34 14.14 -6.05
N ARG A 52 -11.75 13.25 -6.97
CA ARG A 52 -12.30 13.62 -8.28
C ARG A 52 -13.42 14.64 -8.16
N ASP A 53 -14.43 14.37 -7.33
CA ASP A 53 -15.60 15.22 -7.19
C ASP A 53 -15.24 16.62 -6.65
N LYS A 54 -14.15 16.73 -5.88
CA LYS A 54 -13.63 18.01 -5.39
C LYS A 54 -12.80 18.77 -6.44
N VAL A 55 -12.08 18.06 -7.31
CA VAL A 55 -11.14 18.66 -8.28
C VAL A 55 -11.77 18.81 -9.68
N GLY A 56 -12.95 18.23 -9.92
CA GLY A 56 -13.70 18.38 -11.16
C GLY A 56 -13.09 17.62 -12.35
N VAL A 57 -12.29 16.59 -12.10
CA VAL A 57 -11.61 15.81 -13.15
C VAL A 57 -12.57 14.76 -13.72
N SER A 58 -12.87 14.80 -15.02
CA SER A 58 -13.58 13.70 -15.68
C SER A 58 -12.60 12.61 -16.13
N ILE A 59 -12.81 11.38 -15.66
CA ILE A 59 -12.13 10.20 -16.17
C ILE A 59 -13.20 9.31 -16.80
N GLY A 60 -13.10 9.08 -18.11
CA GLY A 60 -14.03 8.24 -18.87
C GLY A 60 -13.65 6.77 -18.79
N ILE A 61 -13.48 6.23 -17.57
CA ILE A 61 -13.14 4.82 -17.34
C ILE A 61 -14.27 4.20 -16.55
N GLU A 62 -14.80 3.07 -17.02
CA GLU A 62 -15.85 2.34 -16.33
C GLU A 62 -15.28 1.57 -15.13
N SER A 63 -16.04 1.52 -14.03
CA SER A 63 -15.63 0.84 -12.79
C SER A 63 -15.45 -0.67 -12.92
N SER A 64 -15.91 -1.25 -14.03
CA SER A 64 -15.82 -2.67 -14.39
C SER A 64 -14.49 -3.05 -15.04
N GLU A 65 -13.67 -2.08 -15.47
CA GLU A 65 -12.43 -2.37 -16.20
C GLU A 65 -11.30 -2.82 -15.27
N SER A 66 -10.62 -3.91 -15.63
CA SER A 66 -9.39 -4.36 -14.97
C SER A 66 -8.31 -3.28 -15.13
N GLY A 67 -8.03 -2.57 -14.05
CA GLY A 67 -7.11 -1.42 -14.07
C GLY A 67 -7.74 -0.10 -13.63
N TYR A 68 -9.04 -0.07 -13.32
CA TYR A 68 -9.76 1.11 -12.82
C TYR A 68 -8.98 1.83 -11.70
N THR A 69 -8.59 1.11 -10.64
CA THR A 69 -7.83 1.67 -9.51
C THR A 69 -6.48 2.24 -9.94
N ARG A 70 -5.77 1.56 -10.85
CA ARG A 70 -4.47 2.04 -11.37
C ARG A 70 -4.65 3.36 -12.12
N ALA A 71 -5.66 3.45 -12.98
CA ALA A 71 -5.93 4.66 -13.74
C ALA A 71 -6.33 5.85 -12.86
N TRP A 72 -7.05 5.60 -11.76
CA TRP A 72 -7.30 6.63 -10.75
C TRP A 72 -6.03 7.11 -10.07
N ILE A 73 -5.16 6.19 -9.67
CA ILE A 73 -3.89 6.56 -9.04
C ILE A 73 -2.97 7.28 -10.03
N GLU A 74 -2.98 6.92 -11.31
CA GLU A 74 -2.24 7.65 -12.33
C GLU A 74 -2.66 9.12 -12.43
N ARG A 75 -3.96 9.40 -12.32
CA ARG A 75 -4.50 10.75 -12.48
C ARG A 75 -4.55 11.56 -11.19
N LEU A 76 -4.85 10.91 -10.08
CA LEU A 76 -5.12 11.55 -8.78
C LEU A 76 -4.12 11.17 -7.70
N GLY A 77 -3.20 10.24 -7.96
CA GLY A 77 -2.25 9.76 -6.96
C GLY A 77 -1.33 10.85 -6.41
N SER A 78 -0.99 11.85 -7.22
CA SER A 78 -0.23 13.03 -6.76
C SER A 78 -0.99 13.92 -5.78
N LEU A 79 -2.32 13.79 -5.70
CA LEU A 79 -3.17 14.50 -4.74
C LEU A 79 -3.27 13.76 -3.41
N MET A 80 -2.74 12.53 -3.33
CA MET A 80 -2.64 11.79 -2.10
C MET A 80 -1.53 12.41 -1.25
N GLY A 81 -1.86 12.78 -0.01
CA GLY A 81 -0.84 13.14 0.96
C GLY A 81 0.14 11.97 1.14
N LYS A 82 1.41 12.30 1.43
CA LYS A 82 2.52 11.34 1.56
C LYS A 82 2.18 10.15 2.48
N ASP A 83 1.53 10.42 3.61
CA ASP A 83 1.12 9.38 4.56
C ASP A 83 0.06 8.44 3.96
N VAL A 84 -0.90 8.98 3.22
CA VAL A 84 -1.94 8.20 2.55
C VAL A 84 -1.35 7.35 1.42
N ALA A 85 -0.41 7.91 0.66
CA ALA A 85 0.31 7.17 -0.38
C ALA A 85 1.11 6.00 0.21
N GLY A 86 1.81 6.22 1.33
CA GLY A 86 2.51 5.17 2.07
C GLY A 86 1.56 4.07 2.55
N LEU A 87 0.41 4.45 3.11
CA LEU A 87 -0.62 3.51 3.57
C LEU A 87 -1.17 2.63 2.44
N VAL A 88 -1.45 3.26 1.28
CA VAL A 88 -1.95 2.54 0.10
C VAL A 88 -0.89 1.58 -0.42
N LEU A 89 0.36 2.01 -0.52
CA LEU A 89 1.46 1.12 -0.88
C LEU A 89 1.58 -0.07 0.08
N ASP A 90 1.49 0.19 1.39
CA ASP A 90 1.59 -0.86 2.39
C ASP A 90 0.46 -1.89 2.24
N GLY A 91 -0.77 -1.42 2.00
CA GLY A 91 -1.95 -2.26 1.76
C GLY A 91 -1.81 -3.08 0.48
N CYS A 92 -1.31 -2.48 -0.61
CA CYS A 92 -1.03 -3.20 -1.85
C CYS A 92 -0.05 -4.36 -1.64
N VAL A 93 0.97 -4.19 -0.80
CA VAL A 93 1.93 -5.27 -0.50
C VAL A 93 1.31 -6.35 0.40
N ASP A 94 0.44 -5.99 1.36
CA ASP A 94 -0.20 -6.96 2.26
C ASP A 94 -1.19 -7.84 1.50
N PHE A 95 -1.98 -7.21 0.62
CA PHE A 95 -2.95 -7.88 -0.24
C PHE A 95 -2.37 -8.39 -1.57
N GLU A 96 -1.05 -8.31 -1.73
CA GLU A 96 -0.34 -8.86 -2.88
C GLU A 96 -0.84 -8.33 -4.24
N ILE A 97 -1.19 -7.04 -4.29
CA ILE A 97 -1.65 -6.31 -5.47
C ILE A 97 -0.43 -5.77 -6.25
N TRP A 98 0.37 -6.70 -6.77
CA TRP A 98 1.71 -6.41 -7.29
C TRP A 98 1.76 -5.41 -8.43
N ASP A 99 0.78 -5.45 -9.35
CA ASP A 99 0.69 -4.50 -10.45
C ASP A 99 0.58 -3.05 -9.96
N LEU A 100 -0.07 -2.85 -8.81
CA LEU A 100 -0.21 -1.53 -8.20
C LEU A 100 1.03 -1.14 -7.40
N VAL A 101 1.69 -2.09 -6.75
CA VAL A 101 3.00 -1.88 -6.09
C VAL A 101 4.04 -1.41 -7.11
N GLU A 102 4.16 -2.11 -8.23
CA GLU A 102 5.04 -1.72 -9.35
C GLU A 102 4.72 -0.29 -9.81
N PHE A 103 3.45 0.00 -10.06
CA PHE A 103 3.03 1.33 -10.52
C PHE A 103 3.40 2.45 -9.53
N LEU A 104 3.18 2.22 -8.23
CA LEU A 104 3.49 3.19 -7.18
C LEU A 104 5.00 3.44 -7.04
N ILE A 105 5.82 2.39 -7.19
CA ILE A 105 7.29 2.50 -7.16
C ILE A 105 7.78 3.32 -8.37
N ILE A 106 7.34 2.98 -9.58
CA ILE A 106 7.79 3.64 -10.82
C ILE A 106 7.45 5.13 -10.81
N ASN A 107 6.25 5.48 -10.33
CA ASN A 107 5.77 6.87 -10.33
C ASN A 107 6.19 7.66 -9.09
N GLY A 108 6.91 7.06 -8.14
CA GLY A 108 7.42 7.77 -6.95
C GLY A 108 6.32 8.38 -6.09
N VAL A 109 5.14 7.74 -6.03
CA VAL A 109 3.97 8.30 -5.33
C VAL A 109 4.17 8.32 -3.80
N SER A 110 5.12 7.52 -3.29
CA SER A 110 5.43 7.42 -1.85
C SER A 110 6.71 8.16 -1.47
N ASP A 111 6.71 8.71 -0.26
CA ASP A 111 7.85 9.47 0.29
C ASP A 111 8.89 8.55 0.93
N HIS A 112 10.08 9.12 1.16
CA HIS A 112 11.31 8.43 1.53
C HIS A 112 11.23 7.48 2.74
N SER A 113 10.35 7.74 3.71
CA SER A 113 10.21 6.92 4.91
C SER A 113 9.59 5.55 4.65
N CYS A 114 8.85 5.39 3.55
CA CYS A 114 8.09 4.18 3.24
C CYS A 114 8.98 3.03 2.74
N TYR A 115 10.14 3.33 2.15
CA TYR A 115 11.01 2.33 1.52
C TYR A 115 11.67 1.37 2.52
N SER A 116 11.96 1.84 3.74
CA SER A 116 12.53 0.98 4.78
C SER A 116 11.63 -0.21 5.12
N ASN A 117 10.32 0.03 5.26
CA ASN A 117 9.31 -1.00 5.50
C ASN A 117 9.05 -1.82 4.22
N LEU A 118 8.92 -1.16 3.08
CA LEU A 118 8.67 -1.79 1.79
C LEU A 118 9.74 -2.83 1.43
N VAL A 119 11.02 -2.46 1.46
CA VAL A 119 12.13 -3.33 1.07
C VAL A 119 12.17 -4.59 1.92
N ASN A 120 12.01 -4.46 3.24
CA ASN A 120 11.97 -5.61 4.15
C ASN A 120 10.82 -6.56 3.82
N ARG A 121 9.64 -6.01 3.52
CA ARG A 121 8.45 -6.81 3.16
C ARG A 121 8.59 -7.49 1.80
N LEU A 122 9.18 -6.81 0.81
CA LEU A 122 9.47 -7.38 -0.51
C LEU A 122 10.51 -8.50 -0.44
N VAL A 123 11.55 -8.34 0.39
CA VAL A 123 12.54 -9.38 0.70
C VAL A 123 11.85 -10.60 1.33
N ALA A 124 11.01 -10.39 2.34
CA ALA A 124 10.29 -11.46 3.02
C ALA A 124 9.36 -12.24 2.06
N LYS A 125 8.71 -11.52 1.14
CA LYS A 125 7.83 -12.11 0.10
C LYS A 125 8.59 -12.55 -1.17
N LYS A 126 9.92 -12.47 -1.18
CA LYS A 126 10.80 -12.92 -2.27
C LYS A 126 10.51 -12.28 -3.64
N ARG A 127 10.09 -11.01 -3.66
CA ARG A 127 9.75 -10.26 -4.88
C ARG A 127 10.96 -9.55 -5.48
N LEU A 128 11.82 -10.34 -6.12
CA LEU A 128 13.05 -9.86 -6.75
C LEU A 128 12.78 -8.83 -7.86
N ASP A 129 11.73 -9.03 -8.63
CA ASP A 129 11.23 -8.12 -9.65
C ASP A 129 10.97 -6.71 -9.09
N LEU A 130 10.26 -6.62 -7.97
CA LEU A 130 9.92 -5.34 -7.33
C LEU A 130 11.12 -4.73 -6.60
N LEU A 131 12.00 -5.55 -6.01
CA LEU A 131 13.25 -5.06 -5.42
C LEU A 131 14.15 -4.38 -6.46
N CYS A 132 14.23 -4.94 -7.67
CA CYS A 132 14.94 -4.30 -8.78
C CYS A 132 14.32 -2.95 -9.16
N LEU A 133 12.98 -2.83 -9.15
CA LEU A 133 12.31 -1.55 -9.38
C LEU A 133 12.62 -0.53 -8.28
N CYS A 134 12.68 -0.94 -7.01
CA CYS A 134 13.12 -0.06 -5.93
C CYS A 134 14.52 0.49 -6.22
N ILE A 135 15.50 -0.36 -6.59
CA ILE A 135 16.86 0.12 -6.93
C ILE A 135 16.83 1.12 -8.08
N LYS A 136 16.01 0.87 -9.10
CA LYS A 136 15.98 1.67 -10.32
C LYS A 136 15.28 3.02 -10.14
N HIS A 137 14.21 3.06 -9.35
CA HIS A 137 13.31 4.22 -9.28
C HIS A 137 13.34 4.96 -7.95
N ALA A 138 13.73 4.30 -6.85
CA ALA A 138 13.84 4.98 -5.56
C ALA A 138 15.17 5.74 -5.50
N SER A 139 15.09 7.05 -5.68
CA SER A 139 16.25 7.96 -5.69
C SER A 139 16.97 8.07 -4.34
N ASP A 140 16.39 7.53 -3.28
CA ASP A 140 16.69 7.87 -1.89
C ASP A 140 16.85 6.64 -0.98
N LEU A 141 17.07 5.45 -1.55
CA LEU A 141 17.42 4.26 -0.77
C LEU A 141 18.62 4.55 0.12
N ARG A 142 18.45 4.36 1.44
CA ARG A 142 19.54 4.56 2.38
C ARG A 142 20.41 3.31 2.44
N ALA A 143 21.54 3.45 3.13
CA ALA A 143 22.51 2.37 3.27
C ALA A 143 21.90 1.09 3.86
N TYR A 144 20.90 1.21 4.75
CA TYR A 144 20.23 0.07 5.36
C TYR A 144 19.38 -0.71 4.35
N GLU A 145 18.59 -0.02 3.53
CA GLU A 145 17.76 -0.64 2.49
C GLU A 145 18.64 -1.31 1.42
N LEU A 146 19.69 -0.61 0.96
CA LEU A 146 20.66 -1.19 0.01
C LEU A 146 21.33 -2.44 0.58
N LEU A 147 21.72 -2.43 1.86
CA LEU A 147 22.30 -3.59 2.52
C LEU A 147 21.32 -4.76 2.59
N ALA A 148 20.05 -4.50 2.91
CA ALA A 148 19.01 -5.54 2.95
C ALA A 148 18.82 -6.19 1.57
N ILE A 149 18.76 -5.37 0.51
CA ILE A 149 18.64 -5.82 -0.87
C ILE A 149 19.87 -6.64 -1.29
N LEU A 150 21.08 -6.14 -1.04
CA LEU A 150 22.31 -6.86 -1.36
C LEU A 150 22.41 -8.19 -0.63
N LYS A 151 22.04 -8.25 0.66
CA LYS A 151 21.97 -9.51 1.42
C LYS A 151 21.01 -10.49 0.78
N TYR A 152 19.84 -10.02 0.33
CA TYR A 152 18.87 -10.87 -0.34
C TYR A 152 19.44 -11.49 -1.63
N PHE A 153 20.17 -10.72 -2.45
CA PHE A 153 20.79 -11.23 -3.67
C PHE A 153 22.02 -12.13 -3.45
N LEU A 154 22.83 -11.82 -2.44
CA LEU A 154 24.14 -12.44 -2.25
C LEU A 154 24.13 -13.59 -1.24
N CYS A 155 23.15 -13.64 -0.33
CA CYS A 155 23.04 -14.78 0.58
C CYS A 155 22.43 -15.97 -0.16
N PRO A 156 23.14 -17.12 -0.23
CA PRO A 156 22.56 -18.32 -0.79
C PRO A 156 21.31 -18.66 0.02
N ALA A 157 20.20 -18.93 -0.68
CA ALA A 157 19.02 -19.45 -0.05
C ALA A 157 19.44 -20.70 0.74
N LYS A 158 19.18 -20.73 2.05
CA LYS A 158 19.31 -21.97 2.82
C LYS A 158 18.28 -22.93 2.21
N HIS A 159 18.78 -23.82 1.36
CA HIS A 159 18.05 -24.96 0.82
C HIS A 159 17.63 -25.89 1.95
#